data_AF-A0A926ANP7-F1
#
_entry.id   AF-A0A926ANP7-F1
#
_cell.length_a   1.000
_cell.length_b   1.000
_cell.length_c   1.000
_cell.angle_alpha   90.00
_cell.angle_beta   90.00
_cell.angle_gamma   90.00
#
_symmetry.space_group_name_H-M   'P 1'
#
loop_
_entity.id
_entity.type
_entity.pdbx_description
1 polymer ?
#
loop_
_entity_poly.entity_id
_entity_poly.type
_entity_poly.pdbx_seq_one_letter_code
_entity_poly.pdbx_strand_id
1 'polypeptide(L)'
;MAITGPASYLSTTDEFLIHWLLANSALGAGNELILPGGGTQAALQALRDALGIKVDLLQTRLTAMEIARGEIEILKVALHLRLNQLIEKVRALHEGSKWERSLPFVPGINDGAGNFTPPLDVANSVWLLINADATVPDITLLGAYTQAIFATDIASLKSAFTEYITAKTMADVVREERNDLQDEIYEILRKYRRNLPTAFATGHAIVDSMPRLTPEPGSTPDGVIASIVWDPVLQAAKITWTASAAANLSAFQIRFCAGPDYSTDNESVIGTVDPTALREFVTIVGLSNPGNVVSFKVYVITLTGNEKGSNTVTVTRP
;
A
#
# COMPACT_ATOMS: atom_id res chain seq x y z
N MET A 1 1.92 -3.44 -23.70
CA MET A 1 1.54 -4.17 -22.49
C MET A 1 0.03 -4.24 -22.49
N ALA A 2 -0.52 -5.42 -22.25
CA ALA A 2 -1.97 -5.57 -22.13
C ALA A 2 -2.41 -5.38 -20.68
N ILE A 3 -3.70 -5.19 -20.45
CA ILE A 3 -4.25 -5.09 -19.11
C ILE A 3 -4.26 -6.48 -18.47
N THR A 4 -3.47 -6.64 -17.40
CA THR A 4 -3.37 -7.87 -16.59
C THR A 4 -3.80 -7.64 -15.13
N GLY A 5 -3.93 -6.38 -14.73
CA GLY A 5 -4.35 -5.95 -13.39
C GLY A 5 -4.26 -4.42 -13.23
N PRO A 6 -4.64 -3.88 -12.06
CA PRO A 6 -4.71 -2.43 -11.84
C PRO A 6 -3.43 -1.67 -12.16
N ALA A 7 -2.27 -2.26 -11.86
CA ALA A 7 -0.95 -1.67 -12.10
C ALA A 7 -0.59 -1.51 -13.60
N SER A 8 -1.21 -2.29 -14.49
CA SER A 8 -0.91 -2.29 -15.94
C SER A 8 -1.64 -1.20 -16.73
N TYR A 9 -2.70 -0.60 -16.15
CA TYR A 9 -3.58 0.35 -16.84
C TYR A 9 -2.85 1.58 -17.37
N LEU A 10 -1.98 2.21 -16.58
CA LEU A 10 -1.26 3.42 -17.00
C LEU A 10 -0.37 3.13 -18.22
N SER A 11 0.47 2.11 -18.13
CA SER A 11 1.37 1.71 -19.23
C SER A 11 0.60 1.30 -20.49
N THR A 12 -0.52 0.58 -20.33
CA THR A 12 -1.36 0.21 -21.47
C THR A 12 -1.99 1.44 -22.10
N THR A 13 -2.53 2.36 -21.29
CA THR A 13 -3.17 3.58 -21.79
C THR A 13 -2.18 4.47 -22.54
N ASP A 14 -0.92 4.55 -22.09
CA ASP A 14 0.14 5.29 -22.77
C ASP A 14 0.42 4.73 -24.18
N GLU A 15 0.44 3.40 -24.35
CA GLU A 15 0.60 2.79 -25.67
C GLU A 15 -0.56 3.13 -26.61
N PHE A 16 -1.79 3.11 -26.09
CA PHE A 16 -2.97 3.52 -26.86
C PHE A 16 -2.95 4.99 -27.23
N LEU A 17 -2.52 5.88 -26.34
CA LEU A 17 -2.40 7.31 -26.59
C LEU A 17 -1.37 7.60 -27.69
N ILE A 18 -0.21 6.95 -27.64
CA ILE A 18 0.83 7.04 -28.68
C ILE A 18 0.28 6.53 -30.02
N HIS A 19 -0.39 5.38 -30.01
CA HIS A 19 -0.95 4.80 -31.23
C HIS A 19 -2.08 5.65 -31.82
N TRP A 20 -2.92 6.26 -30.99
CA TRP A 20 -3.97 7.18 -31.42
C TRP A 20 -3.37 8.42 -32.08
N LEU A 21 -2.28 8.97 -31.53
CA LEU A 21 -1.56 10.07 -32.16
C LEU A 21 -1.10 9.72 -33.58
N LEU A 22 -0.51 8.53 -33.76
CA LEU A 22 -0.07 8.04 -35.06
C LEU A 22 -1.25 7.87 -36.04
N ALA A 23 -2.37 7.33 -35.55
CA ALA A 23 -3.59 7.21 -36.33
C ALA A 23 -4.13 8.56 -36.80
N ASN A 24 -4.23 9.55 -35.90
CA ASN A 24 -4.68 10.89 -36.26
C ASN A 24 -3.75 11.55 -37.28
N SER A 25 -2.43 11.38 -37.12
CA SER A 25 -1.46 11.87 -38.10
C SER A 25 -1.65 11.25 -39.49
N ALA A 26 -2.04 9.99 -39.57
CA ALA A 26 -2.24 9.30 -40.85
C ALA A 26 -3.59 9.62 -41.51
N LEU A 27 -4.62 9.95 -40.73
CA LEU A 27 -5.92 10.40 -41.25
C LEU A 27 -5.85 11.84 -41.78
N GLY A 28 -4.89 12.63 -41.30
CA GLY A 28 -4.70 14.02 -41.68
C GLY A 28 -5.59 14.99 -40.91
N ALA A 29 -5.21 16.27 -40.94
CA ALA A 29 -5.88 17.33 -40.18
C ALA A 29 -7.36 17.47 -40.57
N GLY A 30 -8.24 17.54 -39.57
CA GLY A 30 -9.69 17.64 -39.75
C GLY A 30 -10.41 16.31 -39.96
N ASN A 31 -9.67 15.20 -40.02
CA ASN A 31 -10.20 13.83 -40.09
C ASN A 31 -9.76 12.99 -38.87
N GLU A 32 -9.42 13.64 -37.76
CA GLU A 32 -8.99 12.95 -36.54
C GLU A 32 -10.07 11.95 -36.09
N LEU A 33 -9.63 10.81 -35.54
CA LEU A 33 -10.54 9.78 -35.08
C LEU A 33 -11.30 10.29 -33.85
N ILE A 34 -12.62 10.39 -33.98
CA ILE A 34 -13.56 10.67 -32.89
C ILE A 34 -14.37 9.39 -32.62
N LEU A 35 -14.35 8.94 -31.36
CA LEU A 35 -15.10 7.76 -30.96
C LEU A 35 -16.60 8.08 -30.80
N PRO A 36 -17.49 7.07 -30.96
CA PRO A 36 -18.90 7.22 -30.66
C PRO A 36 -19.13 7.79 -29.25
N GLY A 37 -19.96 8.83 -29.17
CA GLY A 37 -20.16 9.60 -27.94
C GLY A 37 -19.19 10.79 -27.76
N GLY A 38 -18.39 11.11 -28.77
CA GLY A 38 -17.50 12.28 -28.76
C GLY A 38 -16.16 12.05 -28.05
N GLY A 39 -15.77 10.80 -27.81
CA GLY A 39 -14.50 10.47 -27.16
C GLY A 39 -13.30 10.86 -28.03
N THR A 40 -12.35 11.59 -27.45
CA THR A 40 -11.14 12.06 -28.13
C THR A 40 -9.88 11.55 -27.44
N GLN A 41 -8.74 11.61 -28.15
CA GLN A 41 -7.43 11.32 -27.56
C GLN A 41 -7.14 12.22 -26.34
N ALA A 42 -7.52 13.50 -26.39
CA ALA A 42 -7.33 14.43 -25.29
C ALA A 42 -8.16 14.06 -24.04
N ALA A 43 -9.39 13.57 -24.24
CA ALA A 43 -10.22 13.07 -23.13
C ALA A 43 -9.60 11.83 -22.48
N LEU A 44 -9.06 10.89 -23.28
CA LEU A 44 -8.34 9.73 -22.76
C LEU A 44 -7.07 10.14 -21.98
N GLN A 45 -6.32 11.13 -22.47
CA GLN A 45 -5.15 11.66 -21.77
C GLN A 45 -5.54 12.21 -20.39
N ALA A 46 -6.62 12.99 -20.31
CA ALA A 46 -7.11 13.53 -19.04
C ALA A 46 -7.48 12.44 -18.03
N LEU A 47 -8.15 11.36 -18.50
CA LEU A 47 -8.47 10.20 -17.65
C LEU A 47 -7.22 9.45 -17.21
N ARG A 48 -6.25 9.26 -18.10
CA ARG A 48 -4.95 8.65 -17.77
C ARG A 48 -4.25 9.43 -16.65
N ASP A 49 -4.21 10.75 -16.76
CA ASP A 49 -3.54 11.60 -15.76
C ASP A 49 -4.30 11.59 -14.42
N ALA A 50 -5.64 11.59 -14.46
CA ALA A 50 -6.47 11.41 -13.28
C ALA A 50 -6.23 10.04 -12.61
N LEU A 51 -6.10 8.96 -13.40
CA LEU A 51 -5.77 7.64 -12.89
C LEU A 51 -4.40 7.62 -12.21
N GLY A 52 -3.39 8.26 -12.82
CA GLY A 52 -2.05 8.38 -12.22
C GLY A 52 -2.10 9.03 -10.84
N ILE A 53 -2.83 10.13 -10.71
CA ILE A 53 -3.05 10.82 -9.43
C ILE A 53 -3.72 9.89 -8.41
N LYS A 54 -4.74 9.12 -8.80
CA LYS A 54 -5.43 8.20 -7.88
C LYS A 54 -4.55 7.03 -7.45
N VAL A 55 -3.69 6.51 -8.32
CA VAL A 55 -2.71 5.46 -7.97
C VAL A 55 -1.73 5.97 -6.92
N ASP A 56 -1.14 7.15 -7.12
CA ASP A 56 -0.20 7.75 -6.16
C ASP A 56 -0.89 8.09 -4.83
N LEU A 57 -2.12 8.61 -4.90
CA LEU A 57 -2.92 8.89 -3.73
C LEU A 57 -3.24 7.63 -2.93
N LEU A 58 -3.60 6.53 -3.59
CA LEU A 58 -3.86 5.26 -2.90
C LEU A 58 -2.62 4.78 -2.15
N GLN A 59 -1.44 4.82 -2.78
CA GLN A 59 -0.19 4.44 -2.11
C GLN A 59 0.13 5.33 -0.91
N THR A 60 -0.15 6.63 -1.03
CA THR A 60 -0.03 7.58 0.08
C THR A 60 -0.95 7.20 1.24
N ARG A 61 -2.20 6.82 0.96
CA ARG A 61 -3.17 6.39 2.00
C ARG A 61 -2.79 5.07 2.65
N LEU A 62 -2.35 4.09 1.86
CA LEU A 62 -1.87 2.80 2.39
C LEU A 62 -0.63 2.98 3.27
N THR A 63 0.31 3.84 2.86
CA THR A 63 1.49 4.16 3.68
C THR A 63 1.10 4.84 4.99
N ALA A 64 0.16 5.80 4.96
CA ALA A 64 -0.34 6.44 6.18
C ALA A 64 -1.01 5.43 7.14
N MET A 65 -1.74 4.47 6.60
CA MET A 65 -2.35 3.39 7.39
C MET A 65 -1.28 2.54 8.09
N GLU A 66 -0.20 2.19 7.40
CA GLU A 66 0.91 1.41 7.97
C GLU A 66 1.69 2.18 9.04
N ILE A 67 1.93 3.48 8.83
CA ILE A 67 2.55 4.35 9.84
C ILE A 67 1.69 4.35 11.11
N ALA A 68 0.39 4.59 10.98
CA ALA A 68 -0.51 4.59 12.13
C ALA A 68 -0.56 3.21 12.83
N ARG A 69 -0.47 2.10 12.09
CA ARG A 69 -0.36 0.76 12.67
C ARG A 69 0.93 0.59 13.48
N GLY A 70 2.07 0.99 12.94
CA GLY A 70 3.36 0.93 13.63
C GLY A 70 3.35 1.76 14.92
N GLU A 71 2.77 2.96 14.89
CA GLU A 71 2.62 3.81 16.08
C GLU A 71 1.73 3.17 17.15
N ILE A 72 0.61 2.55 16.76
CA ILE A 72 -0.24 1.79 17.68
C ILE A 72 0.58 0.67 18.36
N GLU A 73 1.36 -0.10 17.62
CA GLU A 73 2.15 -1.19 18.17
C GLU A 73 3.21 -0.68 19.17
N ILE A 74 3.93 0.37 18.83
CA ILE A 74 4.93 1.03 19.70
C ILE A 74 4.27 1.52 20.99
N LEU A 75 3.17 2.26 20.88
CA LEU A 75 2.45 2.84 22.02
C LEU A 75 1.83 1.75 22.90
N LYS A 76 1.29 0.68 22.31
CA LYS A 76 0.73 -0.46 23.07
C LYS A 76 1.81 -1.16 23.88
N VAL A 77 2.99 -1.42 23.31
CA VAL A 77 4.09 -2.05 24.05
C VAL A 77 4.53 -1.17 25.22
N ALA A 78 4.71 0.13 24.97
CA ALA A 78 5.10 1.08 26.01
C ALA A 78 4.06 1.18 27.13
N LEU A 79 2.78 1.40 26.80
CA LEU A 79 1.69 1.53 27.77
C LEU A 79 1.42 0.23 28.52
N HIS A 80 1.55 -0.93 27.87
CA HIS A 80 1.41 -2.22 28.53
C HIS A 80 2.48 -2.41 29.61
N LEU A 81 3.73 -2.04 29.34
CA LEU A 81 4.80 -2.06 30.35
C LEU A 81 4.48 -1.12 31.52
N ARG A 82 4.04 0.11 31.24
CA ARG A 82 3.71 1.11 32.27
C ARG A 82 2.51 0.71 33.13
N LEU A 83 1.49 0.10 32.52
CA LEU A 83 0.34 -0.42 33.26
C LEU A 83 0.75 -1.51 34.26
N ASN A 84 1.61 -2.45 33.84
CA ASN A 84 2.12 -3.49 34.74
C ASN A 84 2.92 -2.87 35.90
N GLN A 85 3.80 -1.90 35.61
CA GLN A 85 4.55 -1.18 36.66
C GLN A 85 3.61 -0.47 37.66
N LEU A 86 2.54 0.16 37.17
CA LEU A 86 1.56 0.82 38.01
C LEU A 86 0.81 -0.17 38.91
N ILE A 87 0.30 -1.26 38.35
CA ILE A 87 -0.44 -2.31 39.07
C ILE A 87 0.41 -2.88 40.21
N GLU A 88 1.65 -3.26 39.92
CA GLU A 88 2.57 -3.80 40.93
C GLU A 88 2.89 -2.77 42.01
N LYS A 89 3.03 -1.50 41.64
CA LYS A 89 3.29 -0.42 42.61
C LYS A 89 2.09 -0.12 43.49
N VAL A 90 0.87 -0.16 42.96
CA VAL A 90 -0.37 0.01 43.75
C VAL A 90 -0.53 -1.16 44.71
N ARG A 91 -0.30 -2.41 44.26
CA ARG A 91 -0.34 -3.59 45.14
C ARG A 91 0.67 -3.49 46.28
N ALA A 92 1.89 -3.04 45.98
CA ALA A 92 2.95 -2.92 46.99
C ALA A 92 2.72 -1.78 48.00
N LEU A 93 2.19 -0.63 47.56
CA LEU A 93 2.05 0.55 48.43
C LEU A 93 0.68 0.66 49.10
N HIS A 94 -0.35 0.00 48.54
CA HIS A 94 -1.73 0.12 48.98
C HIS A 94 -2.42 -1.25 49.12
N GLU A 95 -1.69 -2.25 49.60
CA GLU A 95 -2.20 -3.61 49.84
C GLU A 95 -3.47 -3.59 50.70
N GLY A 96 -4.46 -4.39 50.32
CA GLY A 96 -5.75 -4.56 51.00
C GLY A 96 -6.70 -3.36 50.89
N SER A 97 -6.29 -2.27 50.25
CA SER A 97 -7.05 -1.02 50.16
C SER A 97 -8.14 -1.05 49.08
N LYS A 98 -8.96 0.02 49.03
CA LYS A 98 -9.91 0.27 47.94
C LYS A 98 -9.22 0.47 46.58
N TRP A 99 -7.97 0.94 46.59
CA TRP A 99 -7.20 1.24 45.38
C TRP A 99 -6.77 -0.03 44.66
N GLU A 100 -6.26 -1.00 45.41
CA GLU A 100 -5.88 -2.31 44.87
C GLU A 100 -7.09 -3.02 44.25
N ARG A 101 -8.25 -2.99 44.92
CA ARG A 101 -9.50 -3.60 44.42
C ARG A 101 -10.08 -2.89 43.19
N SER A 102 -9.63 -1.66 42.91
CA SER A 102 -10.06 -0.87 41.76
C SER A 102 -9.12 -1.02 40.56
N LEU A 103 -8.04 -1.82 40.68
CA LEU A 103 -7.12 -2.03 39.58
C LEU A 103 -7.81 -2.77 38.42
N PRO A 104 -7.61 -2.31 37.18
CA PRO A 104 -8.14 -2.98 36.01
C PRO A 104 -7.33 -4.24 35.69
N PHE A 105 -7.86 -5.08 34.80
CA PHE A 105 -7.09 -6.15 34.18
C PHE A 105 -6.05 -5.56 33.22
N VAL A 106 -4.98 -6.33 32.95
CA VAL A 106 -4.00 -5.98 31.92
C VAL A 106 -4.50 -6.51 30.58
N PRO A 107 -4.78 -5.66 29.58
CA PRO A 107 -5.24 -6.11 28.27
C PRO A 107 -4.12 -6.85 27.53
N GLY A 108 -4.49 -7.75 26.62
CA GLY A 108 -3.55 -8.45 25.77
C GLY A 108 -2.91 -7.52 24.75
N ILE A 109 -1.62 -7.72 24.43
CA ILE A 109 -0.91 -6.87 23.46
C ILE A 109 -1.51 -6.91 22.05
N ASN A 110 -2.30 -7.94 21.72
CA ASN A 110 -2.98 -8.08 20.42
C ASN A 110 -4.43 -7.55 20.43
N ASP A 111 -4.92 -7.03 21.56
CA ASP A 111 -6.29 -6.57 21.68
C ASP A 111 -6.55 -5.31 20.83
N GLY A 112 -7.74 -5.23 20.22
CA GLY A 112 -8.18 -4.02 19.51
C GLY A 112 -8.47 -2.86 20.47
N ALA A 113 -8.64 -1.66 19.90
CA ALA A 113 -8.87 -0.42 20.66
C ALA A 113 -9.95 -0.57 21.76
N GLY A 114 -11.09 -1.18 21.42
CA GLY A 114 -12.22 -1.35 22.35
C GLY A 114 -11.93 -2.19 23.59
N ASN A 115 -10.89 -3.03 23.58
CA ASN A 115 -10.48 -3.83 24.72
C ASN A 115 -9.19 -3.30 25.37
N PHE A 116 -8.31 -2.67 24.59
CA PHE A 116 -7.02 -2.21 25.06
C PHE A 116 -7.09 -0.86 25.79
N THR A 117 -7.87 0.11 25.29
CA THR A 117 -7.89 1.46 25.86
C THR A 117 -8.72 1.61 27.14
N PRO A 118 -9.88 0.94 27.33
CA PRO A 118 -10.67 1.15 28.55
C PRO A 118 -9.95 0.77 29.85
N PRO A 119 -9.19 -0.35 29.94
CA PRO A 119 -8.39 -0.65 31.13
C PRO A 119 -7.37 0.45 31.45
N LEU A 120 -6.75 1.06 30.43
CA LEU A 120 -5.80 2.15 30.62
C LEU A 120 -6.48 3.41 31.19
N ASP A 121 -7.68 3.73 30.72
CA ASP A 121 -8.46 4.86 31.25
C ASP A 121 -8.83 4.66 32.73
N VAL A 122 -9.21 3.43 33.10
CA VAL A 122 -9.49 3.06 34.49
C VAL A 122 -8.22 3.19 35.34
N ALA A 123 -7.10 2.63 34.88
CA ALA A 123 -5.82 2.74 35.57
C ALA A 123 -5.39 4.20 35.77
N ASN A 124 -5.55 5.03 34.73
CA ASN A 124 -5.25 6.47 34.79
C ASN A 124 -6.12 7.19 35.82
N SER A 125 -7.40 6.85 35.88
CA SER A 125 -8.36 7.43 36.83
C SER A 125 -8.04 7.02 38.27
N VAL A 126 -7.70 5.75 38.50
CA VAL A 126 -7.27 5.25 39.81
C VAL A 126 -5.99 5.94 40.25
N TRP A 127 -4.99 6.05 39.37
CA TRP A 127 -3.73 6.74 39.68
C TRP A 127 -3.96 8.21 40.04
N LEU A 128 -4.80 8.91 39.28
CA LEU A 128 -5.15 10.31 39.58
C LEU A 128 -5.79 10.45 40.96
N LEU A 129 -6.70 9.55 41.32
CA LEU A 129 -7.37 9.56 42.63
C LEU A 129 -6.42 9.23 43.78
N ILE A 130 -5.46 8.33 43.59
CA ILE A 130 -4.43 8.03 44.58
C ILE A 130 -3.58 9.28 44.85
N ASN A 131 -3.08 9.93 43.81
CA ASN A 131 -2.25 11.14 43.95
C ASN A 131 -3.03 12.36 44.50
N ALA A 132 -4.36 12.33 44.45
CA ALA A 132 -5.20 13.37 45.05
C ALA A 132 -5.49 13.10 46.54
N ASP A 133 -5.24 11.89 47.03
CA ASP A 133 -5.49 11.51 48.42
C ASP A 133 -4.26 11.82 49.29
N ALA A 134 -4.33 12.93 50.03
CA ALA A 134 -3.24 13.39 50.89
C ALA A 134 -2.87 12.42 52.03
N THR A 135 -3.64 11.35 52.24
CA THR A 135 -3.38 10.35 53.29
C THR A 135 -2.48 9.21 52.82
N VAL A 136 -2.18 9.13 51.53
CA VAL A 136 -1.35 8.07 50.93
C VAL A 136 -0.18 8.67 50.14
N PRO A 137 0.95 7.96 50.00
CA PRO A 137 2.08 8.45 49.22
C PRO A 137 1.76 8.47 47.72
N ASP A 138 2.25 9.50 47.03
CA ASP A 138 2.14 9.62 45.58
C ASP A 138 2.85 8.48 44.85
N ILE A 139 2.25 8.06 43.73
CA ILE A 139 2.85 7.07 42.84
C ILE A 139 3.59 7.78 41.71
N THR A 140 4.90 7.50 41.62
CA THR A 140 5.74 7.82 40.45
C THR A 140 6.40 6.54 39.93
N LEU A 141 6.37 6.28 38.63
CA LEU A 141 7.00 5.08 38.04
C LEU A 141 8.48 5.33 37.72
N LEU A 142 9.18 4.25 37.33
CA LEU A 142 10.60 4.31 36.99
C LEU A 142 10.87 5.33 35.88
N GLY A 143 11.90 6.16 36.07
CA GLY A 143 12.28 7.22 35.14
C GLY A 143 11.48 8.52 35.31
N ALA A 144 10.97 8.79 36.52
CA ALA A 144 10.11 9.94 36.83
C ALA A 144 8.83 9.99 35.97
N TYR A 145 8.32 8.82 35.59
CA TYR A 145 7.14 8.72 34.74
C TYR A 145 5.89 8.92 35.59
N THR A 146 5.16 10.01 35.32
CA THR A 146 4.03 10.50 36.11
C THR A 146 2.69 10.13 35.50
N GLN A 147 1.61 10.31 36.29
CA GLN A 147 0.24 10.14 35.81
C GLN A 147 -0.08 11.04 34.62
N ALA A 148 0.43 12.28 34.59
CA ALA A 148 0.20 13.20 33.47
C ALA A 148 0.84 12.71 32.16
N ILE A 149 2.02 12.10 32.23
CA ILE A 149 2.67 11.48 31.06
C ILE A 149 1.85 10.26 30.61
N PHE A 150 1.40 9.41 31.54
CA PHE A 150 0.54 8.28 31.22
C PHE A 150 -0.75 8.69 30.51
N ALA A 151 -1.43 9.73 30.99
CA ALA A 151 -2.62 10.28 30.37
C ALA A 151 -2.35 10.80 28.94
N THR A 152 -1.18 11.42 28.74
CA THR A 152 -0.75 11.92 27.41
C THR A 152 -0.54 10.75 26.46
N ASP A 153 0.18 9.70 26.88
CA ASP A 153 0.45 8.52 26.06
C ASP A 153 -0.85 7.76 25.71
N ILE A 154 -1.83 7.69 26.61
CA ILE A 154 -3.17 7.13 26.33
C ILE A 154 -3.89 7.96 25.25
N ALA A 155 -3.84 9.29 25.35
CA ALA A 155 -4.44 10.18 24.35
C ALA A 155 -3.78 10.01 22.98
N SER A 156 -2.45 9.90 22.94
CA SER A 156 -1.69 9.58 21.72
C SER A 156 -2.11 8.23 21.12
N LEU A 157 -2.26 7.19 21.94
CA LEU A 157 -2.72 5.87 21.46
C LEU A 157 -4.13 5.95 20.84
N LYS A 158 -5.05 6.69 21.46
CA LYS A 158 -6.40 6.90 20.92
C LYS A 158 -6.39 7.69 19.61
N SER A 159 -5.51 8.69 19.48
CA SER A 159 -5.29 9.42 18.23
C SER A 159 -4.82 8.46 17.14
N ALA A 160 -3.79 7.65 17.41
CA ALA A 160 -3.23 6.70 16.46
C ALA A 160 -4.28 5.68 15.96
N PHE A 161 -5.17 5.17 16.84
CA PHE A 161 -6.30 4.33 16.41
C PHE A 161 -7.27 5.06 15.48
N THR A 162 -7.57 6.33 15.76
CA THR A 162 -8.47 7.14 14.93
C THR A 162 -7.85 7.43 13.56
N GLU A 163 -6.55 7.73 13.53
CA GLU A 163 -5.76 7.94 12.33
C GLU A 163 -5.70 6.69 11.46
N TYR A 164 -5.48 5.51 12.06
CA TYR A 164 -5.53 4.22 11.36
C TYR A 164 -6.87 3.97 10.69
N ILE A 165 -8.00 4.14 11.41
CA ILE A 165 -9.34 3.95 10.85
C ILE A 165 -9.62 4.94 9.72
N THR A 166 -9.20 6.20 9.89
CA THR A 166 -9.36 7.26 8.89
C THR A 166 -8.56 6.94 7.64
N ALA A 167 -7.28 6.59 7.79
CA ALA A 167 -6.40 6.23 6.69
C ALA A 167 -6.92 5.02 5.91
N LYS A 168 -7.40 3.98 6.62
CA LYS A 168 -8.04 2.81 6.01
C LYS A 168 -9.26 3.21 5.17
N THR A 169 -10.20 3.95 5.76
CA THR A 169 -11.42 4.38 5.07
C THR A 169 -11.11 5.21 3.83
N MET A 170 -10.13 6.12 3.93
CA MET A 170 -9.68 6.92 2.79
C MET A 170 -9.01 6.07 1.71
N ALA A 171 -8.23 5.06 2.07
CA ALA A 171 -7.66 4.11 1.11
C ALA A 171 -8.77 3.34 0.37
N ASP A 172 -9.82 2.93 1.08
CA ASP A 172 -10.96 2.24 0.48
C ASP A 172 -11.71 3.11 -0.53
N VAL A 173 -12.02 4.36 -0.18
CA VAL A 173 -12.67 5.30 -1.12
C VAL A 173 -11.82 5.54 -2.36
N VAL A 174 -10.52 5.82 -2.19
CA VAL A 174 -9.62 6.10 -3.31
C VAL A 174 -9.46 4.87 -4.22
N ARG A 175 -9.54 3.65 -3.66
CA ARG A 175 -9.52 2.42 -4.44
C ARG A 175 -10.73 2.32 -5.36
N GLU A 176 -11.92 2.60 -4.86
CA GLU A 176 -13.14 2.60 -5.68
C GLU A 176 -13.09 3.69 -6.75
N GLU A 177 -12.70 4.91 -6.41
CA GLU A 177 -12.55 5.99 -7.41
C GLU A 177 -11.52 5.65 -8.50
N ARG A 178 -10.46 4.92 -8.15
CA ARG A 178 -9.47 4.41 -9.12
C ARG A 178 -10.10 3.35 -10.01
N ASN A 179 -10.87 2.42 -9.45
CA ASN A 179 -11.53 1.36 -10.21
C ASN A 179 -12.56 1.96 -11.20
N ASP A 180 -13.32 2.97 -10.78
CA ASP A 180 -14.26 3.70 -11.66
C ASP A 180 -13.54 4.30 -12.88
N LEU A 181 -12.38 4.95 -12.67
CA LEU A 181 -11.55 5.48 -13.76
C LEU A 181 -11.01 4.36 -14.67
N GLN A 182 -10.64 3.22 -14.10
CA GLN A 182 -10.17 2.08 -14.86
C GLN A 182 -11.26 1.51 -15.76
N ASP A 183 -12.50 1.41 -15.27
CA ASP A 183 -13.65 0.96 -16.06
C ASP A 183 -13.96 1.93 -17.20
N GLU A 184 -13.92 3.25 -16.94
CA GLU A 184 -14.13 4.26 -17.97
C GLU A 184 -13.03 4.20 -19.06
N ILE A 185 -11.76 4.13 -18.65
CA ILE A 185 -10.62 3.99 -19.55
C ILE A 185 -10.78 2.72 -20.38
N TYR A 186 -11.07 1.58 -19.76
CA TYR A 186 -11.22 0.30 -20.44
C TYR A 186 -12.26 0.38 -21.57
N GLU A 187 -13.40 1.01 -21.31
CA GLU A 187 -14.45 1.21 -22.29
C GLU A 187 -14.00 2.09 -23.47
N ILE A 188 -13.22 3.14 -23.21
CA ILE A 188 -12.64 3.98 -24.27
C ILE A 188 -11.65 3.19 -25.11
N LEU A 189 -10.72 2.46 -24.49
CA LEU A 189 -9.73 1.64 -25.21
C LEU A 189 -10.42 0.56 -26.06
N ARG A 190 -11.48 -0.06 -25.54
CA ARG A 190 -12.31 -1.03 -26.26
C ARG A 190 -13.00 -0.39 -27.46
N LYS A 191 -13.60 0.79 -27.31
CA LYS A 191 -14.21 1.55 -28.41
C LYS A 191 -13.18 1.95 -29.44
N TYR A 192 -12.00 2.39 -29.03
CA TYR A 192 -10.90 2.71 -29.93
C TYR A 192 -10.54 1.51 -30.82
N ARG A 193 -10.33 0.33 -30.22
CA ARG A 193 -10.01 -0.89 -30.99
C ARG A 193 -11.09 -1.28 -32.01
N ARG A 194 -12.36 -1.00 -31.70
CA ARG A 194 -13.48 -1.34 -32.59
C ARG A 194 -13.63 -0.36 -33.74
N ASN A 195 -13.41 0.95 -33.50
CA ASN A 195 -13.66 1.99 -34.50
C ASN A 195 -12.45 2.28 -35.37
N LEU A 196 -11.22 2.17 -34.86
CA LEU A 196 -10.03 2.48 -35.64
C LEU A 196 -9.98 1.73 -36.99
N PRO A 197 -10.26 0.41 -37.09
CA PRO A 197 -10.20 -0.30 -38.36
C PRO A 197 -11.22 0.19 -39.41
N THR A 198 -12.28 0.89 -39.02
CA THR A 198 -13.26 1.43 -39.98
C THR A 198 -12.78 2.70 -40.66
N ALA A 199 -11.73 3.35 -40.13
CA ALA A 199 -11.15 4.57 -40.68
C ALA A 199 -10.02 4.30 -41.68
N PHE A 200 -9.54 3.06 -41.80
CA PHE A 200 -8.41 2.67 -42.64
C PHE A 200 -8.78 1.51 -43.56
N ALA A 201 -8.05 1.38 -44.68
CA ALA A 201 -8.16 0.23 -45.55
C ALA A 201 -7.70 -1.07 -44.85
N THR A 202 -8.22 -2.21 -45.29
CA THR A 202 -7.80 -3.53 -44.78
C THR A 202 -6.30 -3.74 -45.03
N GLY A 203 -5.57 -4.20 -44.01
CA GLY A 203 -4.11 -4.42 -44.07
C GLY A 203 -3.27 -3.15 -43.96
N HIS A 204 -3.87 -2.03 -43.52
CA HIS A 204 -3.12 -0.81 -43.24
C HIS A 204 -2.25 -1.00 -41.98
N ALA A 205 -0.98 -0.60 -42.04
CA ALA A 205 0.00 -0.83 -40.98
C ALA A 205 -0.44 -0.35 -39.58
N ILE A 206 -1.18 0.77 -39.50
CA ILE A 206 -1.74 1.28 -38.23
C ILE A 206 -2.79 0.35 -37.62
N VAL A 207 -3.58 -0.34 -38.44
CA VAL A 207 -4.54 -1.32 -37.93
C VAL A 207 -3.81 -2.55 -37.40
N ASP A 208 -2.74 -2.96 -38.09
CA ASP A 208 -1.94 -4.13 -37.72
C ASP A 208 -1.10 -3.89 -36.45
N SER A 209 -0.64 -2.65 -36.22
CA SER A 209 0.14 -2.26 -35.04
C SER A 209 -0.68 -1.93 -33.79
N MET A 210 -2.00 -2.15 -33.81
CA MET A 210 -2.90 -1.67 -32.76
C MET A 210 -2.62 -2.30 -31.38
N PRO A 211 -2.37 -1.49 -30.32
CA PRO A 211 -2.07 -1.96 -28.97
C PRO A 211 -3.15 -2.89 -28.42
N ARG A 212 -2.73 -3.98 -27.79
CA ARG A 212 -3.63 -5.02 -27.27
C ARG A 212 -4.29 -4.57 -25.97
N LEU A 213 -5.57 -4.88 -25.82
CA LEU A 213 -6.30 -4.65 -24.56
C LEU A 213 -6.07 -5.79 -23.57
N THR A 214 -6.03 -7.04 -24.06
CA THR A 214 -5.79 -8.25 -23.27
C THR A 214 -4.59 -9.02 -23.82
N PRO A 215 -3.86 -9.79 -22.97
CA PRO A 215 -2.72 -10.58 -23.41
C PRO A 215 -3.07 -11.53 -24.56
N GLU A 216 -2.08 -11.86 -25.38
CA GLU A 216 -2.29 -12.87 -26.42
C GLU A 216 -2.46 -14.26 -25.80
N PRO A 217 -3.31 -15.13 -26.40
CA PRO A 217 -3.38 -16.52 -26.00
C PRO A 217 -1.98 -17.14 -26.03
N GLY A 218 -1.56 -17.70 -24.91
CA GLY A 218 -0.20 -18.22 -24.75
C GLY A 218 0.01 -18.85 -23.38
N SER A 219 1.19 -19.42 -23.17
CA SER A 219 1.57 -19.94 -21.86
C SER A 219 1.89 -18.78 -20.91
N THR A 220 1.25 -18.76 -19.75
CA THR A 220 1.73 -17.97 -18.62
C THR A 220 3.17 -18.39 -18.30
N PRO A 221 4.12 -17.45 -18.14
CA PRO A 221 5.48 -17.80 -17.77
C PRO A 221 5.54 -18.39 -16.36
N ASP A 222 6.60 -19.14 -16.07
CA ASP A 222 6.90 -19.51 -14.70
C ASP A 222 7.37 -18.28 -13.91
N GLY A 223 6.88 -18.15 -12.69
CA GLY A 223 7.34 -17.13 -11.76
C GLY A 223 8.77 -17.39 -11.31
N VAL A 224 9.50 -16.33 -11.00
CA VAL A 224 10.81 -16.43 -10.34
C VAL A 224 10.64 -16.64 -8.83
N ILE A 225 11.69 -17.10 -8.17
CA ILE A 225 11.76 -17.12 -6.72
C ILE A 225 12.45 -15.85 -6.27
N ALA A 226 11.76 -15.03 -5.48
CA ALA A 226 12.26 -13.78 -4.92
C ALA A 226 12.73 -13.98 -3.47
N SER A 227 13.70 -13.17 -3.06
CA SER A 227 14.20 -13.06 -1.69
C SER A 227 14.42 -11.59 -1.35
N ILE A 228 14.22 -11.23 -0.09
CA ILE A 228 14.36 -9.85 0.40
C ILE A 228 15.15 -9.82 1.71
N VAL A 229 15.96 -8.78 1.87
CA VAL A 229 16.68 -8.48 3.11
C VAL A 229 16.73 -6.98 3.32
N TRP A 230 16.65 -6.52 4.58
CA TRP A 230 16.99 -5.14 4.91
C TRP A 230 18.52 -4.99 4.92
N ASP A 231 19.05 -4.13 4.05
CA ASP A 231 20.47 -3.81 4.01
C ASP A 231 20.75 -2.62 4.96
N PRO A 232 21.47 -2.84 6.09
CA PRO A 232 21.73 -1.79 7.06
C PRO A 232 22.75 -0.75 6.58
N VAL A 233 23.55 -1.05 5.56
CA VAL A 233 24.52 -0.10 4.99
C VAL A 233 23.81 0.84 4.03
N LEU A 234 22.96 0.29 3.17
CA LEU A 234 22.17 1.08 2.21
C LEU A 234 20.93 1.72 2.85
N GLN A 235 20.55 1.30 4.06
CA GLN A 235 19.32 1.73 4.74
C GLN A 235 18.09 1.50 3.83
N ALA A 236 18.06 0.35 3.16
CA ALA A 236 17.06 0.04 2.14
C ALA A 236 16.78 -1.47 2.08
N ALA A 237 15.63 -1.85 1.54
CA ALA A 237 15.34 -3.23 1.19
C ALA A 237 16.06 -3.62 -0.10
N LYS A 238 16.77 -4.74 -0.07
CA LYS A 238 17.43 -5.36 -1.22
C LYS A 238 16.67 -6.61 -1.62
N ILE A 239 16.12 -6.59 -2.82
CA ILE A 239 15.34 -7.66 -3.43
C ILE A 239 16.21 -8.35 -4.48
N THR A 240 16.27 -9.67 -4.45
CA THR A 240 16.98 -10.49 -5.44
C THR A 240 16.09 -11.63 -5.92
N TRP A 241 16.34 -12.13 -7.12
CA TRP A 241 15.51 -13.22 -7.69
C TRP A 241 16.29 -14.15 -8.62
N THR A 242 15.74 -15.34 -8.82
CA THR A 242 16.25 -16.34 -9.75
C THR A 242 16.08 -15.91 -11.20
N ALA A 243 16.85 -16.49 -12.13
CA ALA A 243 16.60 -16.31 -13.56
C ALA A 243 15.24 -16.92 -13.96
N SER A 244 14.60 -16.34 -14.98
CA SER A 244 13.41 -16.94 -15.62
C SER A 244 13.82 -17.83 -16.78
N ALA A 245 13.10 -18.93 -16.99
CA ALA A 245 13.27 -19.82 -18.14
C ALA A 245 12.46 -19.39 -19.38
N ALA A 246 11.67 -18.31 -19.30
CA ALA A 246 10.84 -17.85 -20.40
C ALA A 246 11.71 -17.38 -21.59
N ALA A 247 11.63 -18.09 -22.71
CA ALA A 247 12.40 -17.77 -23.93
C ALA A 247 12.03 -16.41 -24.54
N ASN A 248 10.81 -15.93 -24.28
CA ASN A 248 10.28 -14.64 -24.74
C ASN A 248 10.15 -13.64 -23.58
N LEU A 249 11.07 -13.68 -22.61
CA LEU A 249 11.12 -12.72 -21.52
C LEU A 249 11.30 -11.30 -22.06
N SER A 250 10.39 -10.41 -21.68
CA SER A 250 10.44 -8.98 -22.00
C SER A 250 11.15 -8.21 -20.90
N ALA A 251 10.68 -8.34 -19.66
CA ALA A 251 11.25 -7.64 -18.50
C ALA A 251 10.87 -8.31 -17.18
N PHE A 252 11.56 -7.93 -16.12
CA PHE A 252 11.12 -8.11 -14.75
C PHE A 252 10.46 -6.83 -14.25
N GLN A 253 9.34 -6.94 -13.54
CA GLN A 253 8.70 -5.80 -12.90
C GLN A 253 8.58 -6.02 -11.40
N ILE A 254 9.09 -5.08 -10.63
CA ILE A 254 9.01 -5.12 -9.18
C ILE A 254 7.78 -4.33 -8.78
N ARG A 255 6.87 -5.02 -8.09
CA ARG A 255 5.64 -4.45 -7.56
C ARG A 255 5.61 -4.58 -6.05
N PHE A 256 5.01 -3.61 -5.37
CA PHE A 256 4.91 -3.59 -3.91
C PHE A 256 3.52 -3.24 -3.42
N CYS A 257 3.23 -3.66 -2.20
CA CYS A 257 2.11 -3.21 -1.38
C CYS A 257 2.63 -2.77 -0.02
N ALA A 258 2.18 -1.62 0.48
CA ALA A 258 2.40 -1.28 1.87
C ALA A 258 1.70 -2.30 2.78
N GLY A 259 2.40 -2.76 3.81
CA GLY A 259 1.93 -3.76 4.76
C GLY A 259 2.45 -5.18 4.55
N PRO A 260 2.16 -6.08 5.51
CA PRO A 260 2.62 -7.46 5.52
C PRO A 260 1.89 -8.34 4.49
N ASP A 261 0.71 -7.92 4.05
CA ASP A 261 -0.15 -8.69 3.16
C ASP A 261 -0.09 -8.11 1.74
N TYR A 262 0.40 -8.93 0.82
CA TYR A 262 0.44 -8.55 -0.59
C TYR A 262 -0.95 -8.67 -1.23
N SER A 263 -1.40 -7.62 -1.91
CA SER A 263 -2.64 -7.61 -2.68
C SER A 263 -2.39 -7.11 -4.09
N THR A 264 -2.74 -7.92 -5.10
CA THR A 264 -2.68 -7.53 -6.52
C THR A 264 -3.54 -6.31 -6.84
N ASP A 265 -4.54 -6.02 -6.00
CA ASP A 265 -5.43 -4.87 -6.20
C ASP A 265 -4.84 -3.57 -5.66
N ASN A 266 -3.84 -3.65 -4.79
CA ASN A 266 -3.16 -2.52 -4.15
C ASN A 266 -1.71 -2.40 -4.59
N GLU A 267 -1.25 -3.26 -5.50
CA GLU A 267 0.14 -3.25 -5.93
C GLU A 267 0.42 -2.02 -6.80
N SER A 268 1.62 -1.47 -6.63
CA SER A 268 2.15 -0.46 -7.54
C SER A 268 3.52 -0.87 -8.05
N VAL A 269 3.82 -0.46 -9.27
CA VAL A 269 5.12 -0.69 -9.91
C VAL A 269 6.13 0.28 -9.34
N ILE A 270 7.25 -0.22 -8.84
CA ILE A 270 8.36 0.61 -8.34
C ILE A 270 9.61 0.52 -9.19
N GLY A 271 9.67 -0.47 -10.08
CA GLY A 271 10.79 -0.62 -10.98
C GLY A 271 10.53 -1.67 -12.05
N THR A 272 11.17 -1.46 -13.20
CA THR A 272 11.26 -2.43 -14.28
C THR A 272 12.75 -2.69 -14.52
N VAL A 273 13.14 -3.95 -14.63
CA VAL A 273 14.52 -4.40 -14.78
C VAL A 273 14.64 -5.22 -16.05
N ASP A 274 15.57 -4.84 -16.92
CA ASP A 274 15.84 -5.53 -18.17
C ASP A 274 16.31 -6.97 -17.92
N PRO A 275 15.98 -7.93 -18.82
CA PRO A 275 16.40 -9.33 -18.70
C PRO A 275 17.91 -9.52 -18.54
N THR A 276 18.71 -8.62 -19.12
CA THR A 276 20.17 -8.65 -19.12
C THR A 276 20.79 -7.93 -17.92
N ALA A 277 20.01 -7.16 -17.17
CA ALA A 277 20.50 -6.44 -16.00
C ALA A 277 20.74 -7.38 -14.82
N LEU A 278 21.42 -6.85 -13.79
CA LEU A 278 21.60 -7.59 -12.54
C LEU A 278 20.22 -7.87 -11.92
N ARG A 279 20.01 -9.10 -11.43
CA ARG A 279 18.76 -9.54 -10.79
C ARG A 279 18.69 -9.07 -9.34
N GLU A 280 18.79 -7.77 -9.18
CA GLU A 280 18.77 -7.06 -7.91
C GLU A 280 17.97 -5.76 -8.06
N PHE A 281 17.22 -5.42 -7.03
CA PHE A 281 16.53 -4.15 -6.92
C PHE A 281 16.61 -3.63 -5.48
N VAL A 282 17.02 -2.38 -5.30
CA VAL A 282 17.16 -1.74 -3.99
C VAL A 282 16.14 -0.62 -3.86
N THR A 283 15.42 -0.58 -2.74
CA THR A 283 14.35 0.40 -2.53
C THR A 283 14.08 0.71 -1.06
N ILE A 284 13.65 1.95 -0.80
CA ILE A 284 13.13 2.38 0.51
C ILE A 284 11.61 2.62 0.48
N VAL A 285 10.96 2.36 -0.66
CA VAL A 285 9.53 2.63 -0.85
C VAL A 285 8.69 1.87 0.19
N GLY A 286 7.80 2.59 0.87
CA GLY A 286 6.97 2.09 1.97
C GLY A 286 7.70 1.87 3.31
N LEU A 287 9.03 2.02 3.34
CA LEU A 287 9.89 1.76 4.51
C LEU A 287 10.40 3.07 5.13
N SER A 288 9.56 4.12 5.17
CA SER A 288 9.96 5.46 5.63
C SER A 288 10.28 5.57 7.13
N ASN A 289 9.70 4.70 7.97
CA ASN A 289 9.95 4.67 9.42
C ASN A 289 10.30 3.25 9.93
N PRO A 290 11.08 3.14 11.02
CA PRO A 290 11.22 1.88 11.76
C PRO A 290 9.87 1.28 12.13
N GLY A 291 9.75 -0.04 12.03
CA GLY A 291 8.50 -0.77 12.25
C GLY A 291 7.57 -0.84 11.02
N ASN A 292 7.78 -0.01 9.99
CA ASN A 292 7.03 -0.16 8.74
C ASN A 292 7.31 -1.53 8.11
N VAL A 293 6.25 -2.16 7.61
CA VAL A 293 6.29 -3.44 6.91
C VAL A 293 5.85 -3.24 5.48
N VAL A 294 6.54 -3.87 4.53
CA VAL A 294 6.21 -3.81 3.10
C VAL A 294 6.38 -5.17 2.46
N SER A 295 5.47 -5.50 1.53
CA SER A 295 5.48 -6.74 0.77
C SER A 295 5.72 -6.49 -0.71
N PHE A 296 6.50 -7.36 -1.35
CA PHE A 296 6.91 -7.24 -2.74
C PHE A 296 6.69 -8.54 -3.52
N LYS A 297 6.56 -8.40 -4.84
CA LYS A 297 6.68 -9.48 -5.82
C LYS A 297 7.48 -9.02 -7.03
N VAL A 298 8.17 -9.97 -7.65
CA VAL A 298 8.81 -9.79 -8.95
C VAL A 298 7.97 -10.50 -10.00
N TYR A 299 7.48 -9.74 -10.97
CA TYR A 299 6.71 -10.25 -12.10
C TYR A 299 7.62 -10.52 -13.27
N VAL A 300 7.50 -11.72 -13.82
CA VAL A 300 8.07 -12.10 -15.11
C VAL A 300 7.06 -11.68 -16.18
N ILE A 301 7.45 -10.80 -17.09
CA ILE A 301 6.58 -10.32 -18.17
C ILE A 301 7.14 -10.79 -19.51
N THR A 302 6.32 -11.46 -20.31
CA THR A 302 6.71 -11.95 -21.65
C THR A 302 6.42 -10.91 -22.74
N LEU A 303 7.02 -11.08 -23.92
CA LEU A 303 6.73 -10.26 -25.11
C LEU A 303 5.25 -10.35 -25.55
N THR A 304 4.56 -11.44 -25.19
CA THR A 304 3.11 -11.62 -25.45
C THR A 304 2.19 -10.91 -24.44
N GLY A 305 2.77 -10.25 -23.43
CA GLY A 305 2.02 -9.59 -22.35
C GLY A 305 1.52 -10.53 -21.26
N ASN A 306 1.82 -11.84 -21.35
CA ASN A 306 1.54 -12.78 -20.26
C ASN A 306 2.53 -12.55 -19.12
N GLU A 307 2.04 -12.58 -17.89
CA GLU A 307 2.86 -12.34 -16.70
C GLU A 307 2.60 -13.32 -15.55
N LYS A 308 3.61 -13.48 -14.69
CA LYS A 308 3.49 -14.24 -13.44
C LYS A 308 4.33 -13.61 -12.35
N GLY A 309 3.71 -13.34 -11.21
CA GLY A 309 4.38 -12.90 -9.99
C GLY A 309 5.10 -14.04 -9.26
N SER A 310 6.21 -13.69 -8.61
CA SER A 310 6.96 -14.56 -7.69
C SER A 310 6.16 -14.94 -6.44
N ASN A 311 6.78 -15.72 -5.56
CA ASN A 311 6.39 -15.75 -4.14
C ASN A 311 6.40 -14.32 -3.56
N THR A 312 5.49 -14.05 -2.62
CA THR A 312 5.52 -12.82 -1.83
C THR A 312 6.75 -12.81 -0.93
N VAL A 313 7.44 -11.68 -0.88
CA VAL A 313 8.53 -11.43 0.07
C VAL A 313 8.21 -10.19 0.88
N THR A 314 8.39 -10.26 2.20
CA THR A 314 8.00 -9.20 3.14
C THR A 314 9.21 -8.80 3.96
N VAL A 315 9.36 -7.50 4.21
CA VAL A 315 10.44 -6.96 5.05
C VAL A 315 9.87 -5.92 6.01
N THR A 316 10.39 -5.93 7.23
CA THR A 316 10.15 -4.89 8.23
C THR A 316 11.41 -4.04 8.33
N ARG A 317 11.27 -2.72 8.32
CA ARG A 317 12.39 -1.83 8.64
C ARG A 317 12.69 -1.95 10.15
N PRO A 318 13.92 -2.35 10.55
CA PRO A 318 14.30 -2.45 11.95
C PRO A 318 14.22 -1.11 12.70
#